data_AF-A0A957JGW9-F1
#
_entry.id   AF-A0A957JGW9-F1
#
_cell.length_a   1.000
_cell.length_b   1.000
_cell.length_c   1.000
_cell.angle_alpha   90.00
_cell.angle_beta   90.00
_cell.angle_gamma   90.00
#
_symmetry.space_group_name_H-M   'P 1'
#
loop_
_entity.id
_entity.type
_entity.pdbx_description
1 polymer ?
#
loop_
_entity_poly.entity_id
_entity_poly.type
_entity_poly.pdbx_seq_one_letter_code
_entity_poly.pdbx_strand_id
1 'polypeptide(L)' 'TPSATPPPGPTPTPTPGACTPTNVDLIVLNVWVEPATPAGGQPATVYVSIKNQGSNNVPFGNNFYLDLYVDRVP' A
#
# COMPACT_ATOMS: atom_id res chain seq x y z
N THR A 1 13.63 54.74 21.02
CA THR A 1 12.72 53.72 20.42
C THR A 1 13.21 52.36 20.85
N PRO A 2 12.40 51.49 21.48
CA PRO A 2 12.84 50.12 21.73
C PRO A 2 12.93 49.34 20.41
N SER A 3 14.06 48.67 20.20
CA SER A 3 14.32 47.79 19.06
C SER A 3 13.59 46.46 19.30
N ALA A 4 12.67 46.10 18.40
CA ALA A 4 11.96 44.83 18.50
C ALA A 4 12.88 43.66 18.10
N THR A 5 12.94 42.63 18.94
CA THR A 5 13.60 41.36 18.64
C THR A 5 12.86 40.64 17.51
N PRO A 6 13.54 40.13 16.46
CA PRO A 6 12.88 39.35 15.42
C PRO A 6 12.31 38.04 16.01
N PRO A 7 11.13 37.60 15.53
CA PRO A 7 10.52 36.36 16.00
C PRO A 7 11.41 35.14 15.68
N PRO A 8 11.38 34.08 16.50
CA PRO A 8 12.08 32.84 16.19
C PRO A 8 11.59 32.29 14.85
N GLY A 9 12.52 31.92 13.95
CA GLY A 9 12.20 31.29 12.67
C GLY A 9 11.52 29.93 12.87
N PRO A 10 10.82 29.41 11.84
CA PRO A 10 10.15 28.12 11.92
C PRO A 10 11.17 27.01 12.19
N THR A 11 10.96 26.24 13.26
CA THR A 11 11.71 25.00 13.51
C THR A 11 11.41 24.01 12.39
N PRO A 12 12.41 23.40 11.73
CA PRO A 12 12.14 22.33 10.77
C PRO A 12 11.46 21.17 11.52
N THR A 13 10.24 20.84 11.12
CA THR A 13 9.56 19.62 11.58
C THR A 13 10.39 18.42 11.14
N PRO A 14 10.77 17.48 12.03
CA PRO A 14 11.42 16.27 11.60
C PRO A 14 10.48 15.51 10.67
N THR A 15 10.87 15.34 9.41
CA THR A 15 10.22 14.37 8.52
C THR A 15 10.41 13.00 9.15
N PRO A 16 9.35 12.24 9.46
CA PRO A 16 9.49 10.87 9.93
C PRO A 16 10.39 10.10 8.96
N GLY A 17 11.46 9.49 9.47
CA GLY A 17 12.31 8.62 8.66
C GLY A 17 11.46 7.50 8.08
N ALA A 18 11.61 7.20 6.79
CA ALA A 18 10.94 6.07 6.17
C ALA A 18 11.39 4.78 6.89
N CYS A 19 10.51 4.21 7.72
CA CYS A 19 10.72 2.90 8.31
C CYS A 19 10.46 1.85 7.23
N THR A 20 11.49 1.46 6.49
CA THR A 20 11.38 0.32 5.58
C THR A 20 11.13 -0.94 6.40
N PRO A 21 10.05 -1.70 6.16
CA PRO A 21 9.83 -2.97 6.85
C PRO A 21 11.02 -3.90 6.56
N THR A 22 11.67 -4.39 7.62
CA THR A 22 12.87 -5.21 7.48
C THR A 22 12.56 -6.68 7.16
N ASN A 23 11.32 -7.12 7.34
CA ASN A 23 10.86 -8.48 7.03
C ASN A 23 10.07 -8.50 5.71
N VAL A 24 9.53 -9.66 5.31
CA VAL A 24 8.56 -9.75 4.20
C VAL A 24 7.32 -8.94 4.55
N ASP A 25 6.89 -8.07 3.64
CA ASP A 25 5.70 -7.24 3.81
C ASP A 25 4.95 -7.16 2.47
N LEU A 26 3.87 -7.92 2.36
CA LEU A 26 3.06 -8.01 1.15
C LEU A 26 1.88 -7.05 1.23
N ILE A 27 1.81 -6.15 0.26
CA ILE A 27 0.65 -5.27 0.08
C ILE A 27 -0.05 -5.54 -1.23
N VAL A 28 -1.38 -5.39 -1.20
CA VAL A 28 -2.19 -5.32 -2.42
C VAL A 28 -2.07 -3.90 -2.97
N LEU A 29 -1.46 -3.77 -4.15
CA LEU A 29 -1.25 -2.49 -4.80
C LEU A 29 -2.45 -2.08 -5.66
N ASN A 30 -3.08 -3.05 -6.34
CA ASN A 30 -4.22 -2.81 -7.20
C ASN A 30 -5.09 -4.07 -7.31
N VAL A 31 -6.40 -3.86 -7.52
CA VAL A 31 -7.37 -4.90 -7.85
C VAL A 31 -8.28 -4.35 -8.94
N TRP A 32 -8.45 -5.10 -10.03
CA TRP A 32 -9.35 -4.72 -11.12
C TRP A 32 -9.93 -5.95 -11.81
N VAL A 33 -10.96 -5.72 -12.64
CA VAL A 33 -11.69 -6.78 -13.33
C VAL A 33 -11.74 -6.46 -14.83
N GLU A 34 -11.61 -7.47 -15.68
CA GLU A 34 -11.80 -7.36 -17.13
C GLU A 34 -12.89 -8.35 -17.60
N PRO A 35 -13.94 -7.90 -18.31
CA PRO A 35 -14.21 -6.50 -18.64
C PRO A 35 -14.48 -5.66 -17.38
N ALA A 36 -14.13 -4.37 -17.45
CA ALA A 36 -14.35 -3.42 -16.34
C ALA A 36 -15.81 -3.34 -15.87
N THR A 37 -16.75 -3.75 -16.72
CA THR A 37 -18.15 -3.97 -16.36
C THR A 37 -18.53 -5.42 -16.71
N PRO A 38 -18.44 -6.35 -15.75
CA PRO A 38 -18.87 -7.73 -15.94
C PRO A 38 -20.35 -7.83 -16.31
N ALA A 39 -20.67 -8.70 -17.26
CA ALA A 39 -22.05 -9.01 -17.63
C ALA A 39 -22.46 -10.35 -17.03
N GLY A 40 -23.69 -10.42 -16.49
CA GLY A 40 -24.23 -11.65 -15.93
C GLY A 40 -24.19 -12.80 -16.94
N GLY A 41 -23.74 -13.97 -16.49
CA GLY A 41 -23.59 -15.16 -17.34
C GLY A 41 -22.39 -15.14 -18.30
N GLN A 42 -21.57 -14.08 -18.29
CA GLN A 42 -20.32 -14.00 -19.04
C GLN A 42 -19.11 -14.11 -18.10
N PRO A 43 -17.97 -14.65 -18.57
CA PRO A 43 -16.76 -14.70 -17.76
C PRO A 43 -16.19 -13.30 -17.52
N ALA A 44 -15.58 -13.11 -16.35
CA ALA A 44 -14.77 -11.95 -16.02
C ALA A 44 -13.49 -12.42 -15.31
N THR A 45 -12.37 -11.75 -15.56
CA THR A 45 -11.08 -12.05 -14.95
C THR A 45 -10.75 -10.99 -13.91
N VAL A 46 -10.44 -11.41 -12.69
CA VAL A 46 -9.92 -10.52 -11.64
C VAL A 46 -8.41 -10.54 -11.67
N TYR A 47 -7.81 -9.36 -11.68
CA TYR A 47 -6.38 -9.15 -11.61
C TYR A 47 -6.02 -8.47 -10.29
N VAL A 48 -4.93 -8.94 -9.69
CA VAL A 48 -4.41 -8.40 -8.42
C VAL A 48 -2.92 -8.16 -8.59
N SER A 49 -2.47 -6.95 -8.26
CA SER A 49 -1.04 -6.64 -8.15
C SER A 49 -0.62 -6.72 -6.69
N ILE A 50 0.30 -7.63 -6.37
CA ILE A 50 0.89 -7.78 -5.03
C ILE A 50 2.33 -7.28 -5.09
N LYS A 51 2.70 -6.40 -4.16
CA LYS A 51 4.06 -5.91 -4.00
C LYS A 51 4.62 -6.38 -2.66
N ASN A 52 5.81 -6.96 -2.67
CA ASN A 52 6.63 -7.04 -1.47
C ASN A 52 7.32 -5.68 -1.25
N GLN A 53 6.91 -4.94 -0.23
CA GLN A 53 7.49 -3.65 0.14
C GLN A 53 8.51 -3.75 1.27
N GLY A 54 8.73 -4.97 1.78
CA GLY A 54 9.76 -5.27 2.75
C GLY A 54 11.12 -5.55 2.12
N SER A 55 12.19 -5.55 2.92
CA SER A 55 13.54 -5.79 2.43
C SER A 55 13.90 -7.28 2.25
N ASN A 56 13.18 -8.19 2.91
CA ASN A 56 13.42 -9.62 2.76
C ASN A 56 12.61 -10.16 1.58
N ASN A 57 13.21 -11.08 0.82
CA ASN A 57 12.50 -11.79 -0.26
C ASN A 57 11.48 -12.78 0.33
N VAL A 58 10.35 -12.95 -0.37
CA VAL A 58 9.49 -14.10 -0.15
C VAL A 58 10.28 -15.34 -0.61
N PRO A 59 10.46 -16.37 0.23
CA PRO A 59 11.11 -17.60 -0.20
C PRO A 59 10.38 -18.22 -1.40
N PHE A 60 11.07 -19.05 -2.17
CA PHE A 60 10.42 -19.81 -3.24
C PHE A 60 9.57 -20.95 -2.66
N GLY A 61 8.37 -21.20 -3.21
CA GLY A 61 7.43 -22.23 -2.75
C GLY A 61 6.04 -21.69 -2.38
N ASN A 62 5.24 -22.50 -1.68
CA ASN A 62 3.88 -22.16 -1.24
C ASN A 62 3.91 -21.30 0.04
N ASN A 63 4.39 -20.06 -0.09
CA ASN A 63 4.72 -19.21 1.07
C ASN A 63 3.72 -18.08 1.33
N PHE A 64 2.71 -17.92 0.47
CA PHE A 64 1.55 -17.07 0.72
C PHE A 64 0.34 -17.56 -0.07
N TYR A 65 -0.84 -17.18 0.40
CA TYR A 65 -2.12 -17.43 -0.25
C TYR A 65 -2.83 -16.11 -0.53
N LEU A 66 -3.69 -16.11 -1.53
CA LEU A 66 -4.55 -14.98 -1.87
C LEU A 66 -6.00 -15.46 -1.83
N ASP A 67 -6.79 -14.81 -0.98
CA ASP A 67 -8.24 -14.97 -0.98
C ASP A 67 -8.88 -13.76 -1.67
N LEU A 68 -9.90 -14.03 -2.49
CA LEU A 68 -10.73 -13.02 -3.13
C LEU A 68 -12.13 -13.07 -2.50
N TYR A 69 -12.59 -11.95 -1.99
CA TYR A 69 -13.95 -11.79 -1.49
C TYR A 69 -14.72 -10.80 -2.35
N VAL A 70 -15.93 -11.20 -2.75
CA VAL A 70 -16.89 -10.32 -3.42
C VAL A 70 -17.98 -10.01 -2.40
N ASP A 71 -18.29 -8.72 -2.23
CA ASP A 71 -19.38 -8.23 -1.36
C ASP A 71 -19.40 -8.87 0.04
N ARG A 72 -18.21 -8.98 0.68
CA ARG A 72 -18.11 -9.56 2.02
C ARG A 72 -18.92 -8.71 3.01
N VAL A 73 -19.96 -9.32 3.58
CA VAL A 73 -20.70 -8.72 4.70
C VAL A 73 -19.86 -8.90 5.98
N PRO A 74 -19.69 -7.85 6.80
CA PRO A 74 -18.96 -7.90 8.07
C PRO A 74 -19.49 -8.93 9.07
#